data_AF-A0A9P7GJP7-F1
#
_entry.id   AF-A0A9P7GJP7-F1
#
_cell.length_a   1.000
_cell.length_b   1.000
_cell.length_c   1.000
_cell.angle_alpha   90.00
_cell.angle_beta   90.00
_cell.angle_gamma   90.00
#
_symmetry.space_group_name_H-M   'P 1'
#
loop_
_entity.id
_entity.type
_entity.pdbx_description
1 polymer ?
#
loop_
_entity_poly.entity_id
_entity_poly.type
_entity_poly.pdbx_seq_one_letter_code
_entity_poly.pdbx_strand_id
1 'polypeptide(L)'
;MSAVYVLLQFGDDPFNNMFEDVEGRRAFTAGFNPNAVIKLTREAEWSQQHPSIMGPVNSYFYFGPEYAPGYIIYGNNRNTIPMPYFIRQRREGSTSRYFTSQNGKDFKWRITPTRMEV
;
A
#
# COMPACT_ATOMS: atom_id res chain seq x y z
N MET A 1 -13.90 -12.86 12.95
CA MET A 1 -13.09 -13.75 12.08
C MET A 1 -12.29 -12.88 11.13
N SER A 2 -11.00 -13.17 10.93
CA SER A 2 -10.15 -12.45 9.97
C SER A 2 -10.46 -12.95 8.56
N ALA A 3 -11.34 -12.27 7.83
CA ALA A 3 -11.57 -12.56 6.43
C ALA A 3 -10.30 -12.23 5.63
N VAL A 4 -9.87 -13.15 4.76
CA VAL A 4 -8.77 -12.93 3.81
C VAL A 4 -9.37 -12.34 2.55
N TYR A 5 -8.92 -11.15 2.16
CA TYR A 5 -9.34 -10.48 0.92
C TYR A 5 -8.24 -10.61 -0.13
N VAL A 6 -8.60 -11.12 -1.31
CA VAL A 6 -7.69 -11.23 -2.47
C VAL A 6 -8.00 -10.10 -3.43
N LEU A 7 -6.96 -9.34 -3.79
CA LEU A 7 -7.03 -8.25 -4.75
C LEU A 7 -6.05 -8.51 -5.89
N LEU A 8 -6.50 -8.31 -7.12
CA LEU A 8 -5.76 -8.43 -8.36
C LEU A 8 -5.25 -7.04 -8.76
N GLN A 9 -3.94 -6.92 -9.00
CA GLN A 9 -3.33 -5.67 -9.42
C GLN A 9 -3.36 -5.54 -10.94
N PHE A 10 -3.82 -4.41 -11.44
CA PHE A 10 -3.79 -4.03 -12.85
C PHE A 10 -2.92 -2.77 -13.02
N GLY A 11 -1.90 -2.89 -13.86
CA GLY A 11 -0.85 -1.89 -14.03
C GLY A 11 0.39 -2.17 -13.17
N ASP A 12 1.54 -1.80 -13.69
CA ASP A 12 2.86 -1.96 -13.08
C ASP A 12 3.47 -0.63 -12.60
N ASP A 13 2.94 0.49 -13.11
CA ASP A 13 3.27 1.83 -12.64
C ASP A 13 2.62 2.09 -11.26
N PRO A 14 3.41 2.25 -10.18
CA PRO A 14 2.87 2.56 -8.86
C PRO A 14 2.13 3.91 -8.82
N PHE A 15 2.38 4.81 -9.78
CA PHE A 15 1.73 6.11 -9.88
C PHE A 15 0.41 6.07 -10.67
N ASN A 16 0.13 4.95 -11.33
CA ASN A 16 -1.07 4.75 -12.16
C ASN A 16 -1.47 3.27 -12.20
N ASN A 17 -1.88 2.74 -11.05
CA ASN A 17 -2.36 1.36 -10.93
C ASN A 17 -3.75 1.29 -10.31
N MET A 18 -4.41 0.16 -10.52
CA MET A 18 -5.70 -0.17 -9.91
C MET A 18 -5.68 -1.57 -9.33
N PHE A 19 -6.54 -1.79 -8.34
CA PHE A 19 -6.70 -3.08 -7.69
C PHE A 19 -8.17 -3.46 -7.76
N GLU A 20 -8.45 -4.66 -8.24
CA GLU A 20 -9.81 -5.22 -8.36
C GLU A 20 -9.95 -6.44 -7.47
N ASP A 21 -11.18 -6.77 -7.08
CA ASP A 21 -11.46 -8.05 -6.43
C ASP A 21 -11.65 -9.19 -7.45
N VAL A 22 -11.84 -10.41 -6.95
CA VAL A 22 -12.07 -11.60 -7.79
C VAL A 22 -13.39 -11.55 -8.58
N GLU A 23 -14.27 -10.61 -8.25
CA GLU A 23 -15.56 -10.37 -8.92
C GLU A 23 -15.45 -9.23 -9.95
N GLY A 24 -14.23 -8.71 -10.21
CA GLY A 24 -13.96 -7.66 -11.19
C GLY A 24 -14.38 -6.26 -10.73
N ARG A 25 -14.64 -6.05 -9.44
CA ARG A 25 -14.97 -4.73 -8.92
C ARG A 25 -13.71 -4.02 -8.49
N ARG A 26 -13.61 -2.74 -8.85
CA ARG A 26 -12.50 -1.91 -8.43
C ARG A 26 -12.55 -1.66 -6.93
N ALA A 27 -11.49 -2.05 -6.24
CA ALA A 27 -11.31 -1.85 -4.81
C ALA A 27 -10.50 -0.57 -4.53
N PHE A 28 -9.41 -0.38 -5.29
CA PHE A 28 -8.53 0.78 -5.12
C PHE A 28 -8.02 1.34 -6.45
N THR A 29 -7.82 2.65 -6.47
CA THR A 29 -7.18 3.38 -7.58
C THR A 29 -6.04 4.23 -7.03
N ALA A 30 -4.88 4.20 -7.70
CA ALA A 30 -3.78 5.12 -7.47
C ALA A 30 -3.60 6.08 -8.66
N GLY A 31 -3.38 7.35 -8.39
CA GLY A 31 -3.17 8.36 -9.43
C GLY A 31 -2.18 9.45 -9.03
N PHE A 32 -1.47 9.97 -10.03
CA PHE A 32 -0.46 11.03 -9.92
C PHE A 32 -1.09 12.44 -9.91
N ASN A 33 -0.51 13.33 -9.11
CA ASN A 33 -0.74 14.77 -9.11
C ASN A 33 0.62 15.47 -9.39
N PRO A 34 0.70 16.68 -9.97
CA PRO A 34 1.95 17.35 -10.37
C PRO A 34 3.12 17.39 -9.35
N ASN A 35 2.84 17.32 -8.05
CA ASN A 35 3.83 16.93 -7.04
C ASN A 35 3.69 15.43 -6.83
N ALA A 36 4.76 14.62 -6.79
CA ALA A 36 4.71 13.16 -6.62
C ALA A 36 3.88 12.73 -5.40
N VAL A 37 2.56 12.78 -5.56
CA VAL A 37 1.52 12.62 -4.56
C VAL A 37 0.64 11.57 -5.17
N ILE A 38 0.73 10.36 -4.63
CA ILE A 38 -0.16 9.29 -5.01
C ILE A 38 -1.39 9.42 -4.12
N LYS A 39 -2.56 9.49 -4.75
CA LYS A 39 -3.82 9.37 -4.04
C LYS A 39 -4.30 7.92 -4.14
N LEU A 40 -4.35 7.20 -3.02
CA LEU A 40 -5.03 5.92 -2.93
C LEU A 40 -6.48 6.16 -2.53
N THR A 41 -7.40 5.78 -3.41
CA THR A 41 -8.85 5.91 -3.19
C THR A 41 -9.44 4.53 -2.92
N ARG A 42 -10.22 4.39 -1.85
CA ARG A 42 -11.02 3.20 -1.58
C ARG A 42 -12.41 3.38 -2.19
N GLU A 43 -12.76 2.55 -3.16
CA GLU A 43 -13.97 2.73 -3.95
C GLU A 43 -15.25 2.45 -3.17
N ALA A 44 -16.29 3.25 -3.44
CA ALA A 44 -17.54 3.22 -2.69
C ALA A 44 -18.25 1.87 -2.81
N GLU A 45 -18.42 1.37 -4.05
CA GLU A 45 -19.12 0.12 -4.36
C GLU A 45 -18.49 -1.09 -3.64
N TRP A 46 -17.15 -1.11 -3.57
CA TRP A 46 -16.43 -2.17 -2.86
C TRP A 46 -16.51 -1.99 -1.35
N SER A 47 -16.37 -0.76 -0.85
CA SER A 47 -16.39 -0.48 0.60
C SER A 47 -17.75 -0.76 1.26
N GLN A 48 -18.85 -0.53 0.54
CA GLN A 48 -20.21 -0.80 1.04
C GLN A 48 -20.43 -2.28 1.32
N GLN A 49 -19.77 -3.15 0.55
CA GLN A 49 -19.86 -4.60 0.71
C GLN A 49 -18.90 -5.14 1.77
N HIS A 50 -17.93 -4.33 2.19
CA HIS A 50 -16.88 -4.70 3.14
C HIS A 50 -16.83 -3.75 4.35
N PRO A 51 -17.92 -3.64 5.14
CA PRO A 51 -18.02 -2.67 6.23
C PRO A 51 -17.05 -2.95 7.39
N SER A 52 -16.52 -4.17 7.48
CA SER A 52 -15.51 -4.56 8.48
C SER A 52 -14.13 -3.96 8.20
N ILE A 53 -13.89 -3.46 6.98
CA ILE A 53 -12.61 -2.85 6.58
C ILE A 53 -12.60 -1.37 7.00
N MET A 54 -11.82 -1.10 8.04
CA MET A 54 -11.61 0.25 8.59
C MET A 54 -10.55 1.02 7.79
N GLY A 55 -10.58 2.35 7.90
CA GLY A 55 -9.57 3.24 7.31
C GLY A 55 -10.16 4.40 6.52
N PRO A 56 -9.34 5.36 6.11
CA PRO A 56 -9.80 6.53 5.37
C PRO A 56 -10.29 6.15 3.96
N VAL A 57 -11.18 6.96 3.40
CA VAL A 57 -11.64 6.82 2.00
C VAL A 57 -10.53 7.21 1.02
N ASN A 58 -9.76 8.26 1.37
CA ASN A 58 -8.64 8.74 0.58
C ASN A 58 -7.38 8.76 1.45
N SER A 59 -6.30 8.19 0.95
CA SER A 59 -4.95 8.32 1.53
C SER A 59 -4.05 9.01 0.52
N TYR A 60 -3.26 9.99 0.98
CA TYR A 60 -2.33 10.73 0.13
C TYR A 60 -0.89 10.38 0.54
N PHE A 61 -0.09 9.99 -0.44
CA PHE A 61 1.31 9.63 -0.26
C PHE A 61 2.17 10.64 -1.00
N TYR A 62 2.84 11.52 -0.27
CA TYR A 62 3.78 12.47 -0.83
C TYR A 62 5.19 11.88 -0.83
N PHE A 63 5.80 11.75 -2.00
CA PHE A 63 7.12 11.17 -2.22
C PHE A 63 8.25 12.20 -2.21
N GLY A 64 7.95 13.47 -1.90
CA GLY A 64 8.96 14.52 -1.87
C GLY A 64 9.49 14.90 -3.25
N PRO A 65 10.42 15.88 -3.31
CA PRO A 65 11.24 16.07 -4.49
C PRO A 65 12.15 14.84 -4.71
N GLU A 66 12.39 14.48 -5.97
CA GLU A 66 13.36 13.44 -6.40
C GLU A 66 13.03 11.96 -6.14
N TYR A 67 11.80 11.61 -5.72
CA TYR A 67 11.41 10.21 -5.47
C TYR A 67 12.28 9.47 -4.43
N ALA A 68 12.93 10.21 -3.53
CA ALA A 68 13.76 9.63 -2.48
C ALA A 68 12.92 9.06 -1.32
N PRO A 69 13.37 7.98 -0.65
CA PRO A 69 12.69 7.46 0.55
C PRO A 69 12.60 8.52 1.65
N GLY A 70 11.38 8.88 2.03
CA GLY A 70 11.09 9.87 3.07
C GLY A 70 10.77 9.24 4.43
N TYR A 71 9.81 9.84 5.12
CA TYR A 71 9.30 9.38 6.42
C TYR A 71 7.80 9.05 6.32
N ILE A 72 7.36 8.04 7.06
CA ILE A 72 5.95 7.75 7.28
C ILE A 72 5.52 8.49 8.56
N ILE A 73 4.46 9.29 8.43
CA ILE A 73 3.83 10.04 9.51
C ILE A 73 2.36 9.63 9.55
N TYR A 74 1.87 9.23 10.72
CA TYR A 74 0.49 8.81 10.90
C TYR A 74 -0.31 9.91 11.58
N GLY A 75 -1.16 10.61 10.82
CA GLY A 75 -1.97 11.72 11.35
C GLY A 75 -1.11 12.87 11.87
N ASN A 76 -1.49 13.44 13.01
CA ASN A 76 -0.76 14.55 13.66
C ASN A 76 0.33 14.08 14.63
N ASN A 77 0.81 12.84 14.48
CA ASN A 77 1.77 12.25 15.42
C ASN A 77 3.18 12.84 15.17
N ARG A 78 3.92 13.13 16.25
CA ARG A 78 5.29 13.69 16.15
C ARG A 78 6.33 12.65 15.76
N ASN A 79 5.97 11.37 15.83
CA ASN A 79 6.86 10.27 15.48
C ASN A 79 6.94 10.14 13.96
N THR A 80 8.13 10.42 13.42
CA THR A 80 8.46 10.19 12.02
C THR A 80 9.22 8.87 11.92
N ILE A 81 8.73 7.93 11.09
CA ILE A 81 9.39 6.64 10.90
C ILE A 81 10.03 6.64 9.51
N PRO A 82 11.37 6.52 9.38
CA PRO A 82 12.02 6.47 8.07
C PRO A 82 11.43 5.33 7.22
N MET A 83 11.07 5.60 5.97
CA MET A 83 10.59 4.55 5.04
C MET A 83 11.51 3.32 4.97
N PRO A 84 12.85 3.43 5.02
CA PRO A 84 13.76 2.28 5.08
C PRO A 84 13.45 1.28 6.21
N TYR A 85 12.87 1.75 7.32
CA TYR A 85 12.48 0.89 8.44
C TYR A 85 11.44 -0.18 8.03
N PHE A 86 10.53 0.16 7.12
CA PHE A 86 9.45 -0.74 6.66
C PHE A 86 9.89 -1.72 5.56
N ILE A 87 11.04 -1.46 4.95
CA ILE A 87 11.65 -2.31 3.91
C ILE A 87 12.89 -3.05 4.42
N ARG A 88 13.07 -3.14 5.74
CA ARG A 88 14.19 -3.88 6.33
C ARG A 88 14.17 -5.34 5.91
N GLN A 89 15.34 -5.84 5.57
CA GLN A 89 15.61 -7.26 5.38
C GLN A 89 16.13 -7.82 6.70
N ARG A 90 15.72 -9.04 7.07
CA ARG A 90 16.36 -9.78 8.18
C ARG A 90 17.61 -10.55 7.74
N ARG A 91 17.74 -10.81 6.44
CA ARG A 91 18.87 -11.49 5.81
C ARG A 91 19.17 -10.77 4.51
N GLU A 92 20.44 -10.49 4.28
CA GLU A 92 20.92 -9.88 3.04
C GLU A 92 20.51 -10.73 1.82
N GLY A 93 20.08 -10.07 0.75
CA GLY A 93 19.59 -10.74 -0.47
C GLY A 93 18.21 -11.40 -0.34
N SER A 94 17.55 -11.32 0.82
CA SER A 94 16.21 -11.87 0.96
C SER A 94 15.19 -11.05 0.19
N THR A 95 14.30 -11.73 -0.53
CA THR A 95 13.09 -11.12 -1.09
C THR A 95 12.06 -10.74 -0.03
N SER A 96 12.24 -11.18 1.21
CA SER A 96 11.31 -10.87 2.30
C SER A 96 11.59 -9.49 2.86
N ARG A 97 10.52 -8.76 3.17
CA ARG A 97 10.53 -7.44 3.81
C ARG A 97 9.63 -7.52 5.04
N TYR A 98 10.06 -6.91 6.13
CA TYR A 98 9.38 -7.02 7.42
C TYR A 98 9.00 -5.65 7.94
N PHE A 99 7.78 -5.49 8.43
CA PHE A 99 7.35 -4.27 9.08
C PHE A 99 6.49 -4.56 10.30
N THR A 100 6.45 -3.61 11.23
CA THR A 100 5.60 -3.68 12.41
C THR A 100 4.49 -2.66 12.23
N SER A 101 3.24 -3.10 12.33
CA SER A 101 2.08 -2.22 12.30
C SER A 101 1.97 -1.37 13.57
N GLN A 102 1.09 -0.36 13.54
CA GLN A 102 0.82 0.50 14.70
C GLN A 102 0.33 -0.27 15.94
N ASN A 103 -0.33 -1.42 15.77
CA ASN A 103 -0.76 -2.27 16.88
C ASN A 103 0.32 -3.27 17.36
N GLY A 104 1.57 -3.07 16.93
CA GLY A 104 2.72 -3.89 17.35
C GLY A 104 2.81 -5.27 16.69
N LYS A 105 1.92 -5.59 15.74
CA LYS A 105 1.98 -6.87 15.02
C LYS A 105 3.04 -6.83 13.93
N ASP A 106 3.84 -7.88 13.86
CA ASP A 106 4.84 -8.05 12.82
C ASP A 106 4.22 -8.67 11.57
N PHE A 107 4.42 -8.01 10.44
CA PHE A 107 4.01 -8.45 9.12
C PHE A 107 5.23 -8.69 8.24
N LYS A 108 5.05 -9.58 7.27
CA LYS A 108 6.04 -9.94 6.26
C LYS A 108 5.37 -9.89 4.90
N TRP A 109 5.99 -9.19 3.97
CA TRP A 109 5.65 -9.26 2.55
C TRP A 109 6.87 -9.73 1.76
N ARG A 110 6.64 -10.41 0.64
CA ARG A 110 7.69 -10.98 -0.20
C ARG A 110 7.66 -10.27 -1.54
N ILE A 111 8.81 -9.73 -1.94
CA ILE A 111 9.04 -9.19 -3.27
C ILE A 111 9.28 -10.38 -4.20
N THR A 112 8.26 -10.78 -4.93
CA THR A 112 8.42 -11.80 -5.96
C THR A 112 9.07 -11.15 -7.18
N PRO A 113 10.12 -11.73 -7.80
CA PRO A 113 10.55 -11.30 -9.12
C PRO A 113 9.34 -11.42 -10.04
N THR A 114 9.03 -10.34 -10.75
CA THR A 114 7.90 -10.18 -11.64
C THR A 114 7.60 -11.45 -12.44
N ARG A 115 6.57 -12.18 -12.05
CA ARG A 115 5.68 -12.83 -13.01
C ARG A 115 4.35 -12.12 -12.86
N MET A 116 4.24 -10.98 -13.53
CA MET A 116 2.93 -10.61 -14.07
C MET A 116 2.56 -11.78 -14.97
N GLU A 117 1.51 -12.50 -14.60
CA GLU A 117 1.05 -13.67 -15.37
C GLU A 117 0.84 -13.27 -16.84
N VAL A 118 1.16 -14.20 -17.74
CA VAL A 118 0.99 -14.07 -19.20
C VAL A 118 -0.49 -14.11 -19.55
#